data_AF-A0A8B9BK00-F1
#
_entry.id   AF-A0A8B9BK00-F1
#
_cell.length_a   1.000
_cell.length_b   1.000
_cell.length_c   1.000
_cell.angle_alpha   90.00
_cell.angle_beta   90.00
_cell.angle_gamma   90.00
#
_symmetry.space_group_name_H-M   'P 1'
#
loop_
_entity.id
_entity.type
_entity.pdbx_description
1 polymer ?
#
loop_
_entity_poly.entity_id
_entity_poly.type
_entity_poly.pdbx_seq_one_letter_code
_entity_poly.pdbx_strand_id
1 'polypeptide(L)'
;MPFSEAEVQSARGAWEKMYVDAEDNGTAVLVRMFTEHPDTKSYFTHFKGMDSAEEMKQSDQVRGHGKRVFTAINDMVQHLDNTEAFLGILNPLGQKHATQLKVDPKNFRIICDIILQLMEEKFGGDCKASFEKVTNEICTHLSNVYKEVGW
;
A
#
# COMPACT_ATOMS: atom_id res chain seq x y z
N MET A 1 16.54 9.36 -2.34
CA MET A 1 16.06 7.97 -2.37
C MET A 1 17.29 7.10 -2.51
N PRO A 2 17.62 6.26 -1.52
CA PRO A 2 18.87 5.53 -1.52
C PRO A 2 18.77 4.23 -2.35
N PHE A 3 18.07 4.20 -3.48
CA PHE A 3 18.03 3.03 -4.37
C PHE A 3 19.16 3.11 -5.40
N SER A 4 19.92 2.03 -5.52
CA SER A 4 20.78 1.80 -6.68
C SER A 4 19.94 1.47 -7.92
N GLU A 5 20.53 1.61 -9.11
CA GLU A 5 19.86 1.27 -10.37
C GLU A 5 19.33 -0.18 -10.38
N ALA A 6 20.13 -1.13 -9.88
CA ALA A 6 19.75 -2.54 -9.78
C ALA A 6 18.55 -2.74 -8.84
N GLU A 7 18.52 -2.05 -7.70
CA GLU A 7 17.38 -2.11 -6.78
C GLU A 7 16.11 -1.51 -7.40
N VAL A 8 16.25 -0.40 -8.15
CA VAL A 8 15.12 0.21 -8.87
C VAL A 8 14.54 -0.76 -9.90
N GLN A 9 15.39 -1.40 -10.71
CA GLN A 9 14.97 -2.36 -11.72
C GLN A 9 14.30 -3.59 -11.09
N SER A 10 14.90 -4.15 -10.03
CA SER A 10 14.35 -5.31 -9.34
C SER A 10 12.99 -5.01 -8.69
N ALA A 11 12.88 -3.85 -8.04
CA ALA A 11 11.63 -3.41 -7.40
C ALA A 11 10.52 -3.16 -8.43
N ARG A 12 10.83 -2.49 -9.55
CA ARG A 12 9.87 -2.29 -10.66
C ARG A 12 9.38 -3.61 -11.24
N GLY A 13 10.30 -4.54 -11.52
CA GLY A 13 9.94 -5.87 -12.04
C GLY A 13 9.14 -6.72 -11.05
N ALA A 14 9.43 -6.63 -9.75
CA ALA A 14 8.64 -7.29 -8.71
C ALA A 14 7.22 -6.69 -8.61
N TRP A 15 7.11 -5.36 -8.64
CA TRP A 15 5.84 -4.66 -8.55
C TRP A 15 4.96 -4.87 -9.78
N GLU A 16 5.54 -4.92 -10.99
CA GLU A 16 4.80 -5.13 -12.23
C GLU A 16 3.95 -6.43 -12.19
N LYS A 17 4.50 -7.50 -11.60
CA LYS A 17 3.77 -8.77 -11.39
C LYS A 17 2.53 -8.60 -10.50
N MET A 18 2.61 -7.73 -9.50
CA MET A 18 1.48 -7.39 -8.63
C MET A 18 0.49 -6.45 -9.32
N TYR A 19 0.99 -5.51 -10.11
CA TYR A 19 0.17 -4.46 -10.72
C TYR A 19 -0.65 -4.95 -11.92
N VAL A 20 -0.21 -6.02 -12.61
CA VAL A 20 -0.97 -6.60 -13.73
C VAL A 20 -2.40 -6.97 -13.33
N ASP A 21 -2.58 -7.44 -12.08
CA ASP A 21 -3.88 -7.76 -11.47
C ASP A 21 -4.20 -6.81 -10.30
N ALA A 22 -3.93 -5.49 -10.48
CA ALA A 22 -4.00 -4.50 -9.40
C ALA A 22 -5.33 -4.49 -8.63
N GLU A 23 -6.46 -4.71 -9.31
CA GLU A 23 -7.76 -4.73 -8.66
C GLU A 23 -7.93 -5.97 -7.76
N ASP A 24 -7.61 -7.16 -8.26
CA ASP A 24 -7.75 -8.41 -7.52
C ASP A 24 -6.74 -8.48 -6.37
N ASN A 25 -5.48 -8.12 -6.62
CA ASN A 25 -4.44 -8.08 -5.60
C ASN A 25 -4.74 -6.98 -4.55
N GLY A 26 -5.19 -5.80 -4.98
CA GLY A 26 -5.61 -4.74 -4.07
C GLY A 26 -6.81 -5.13 -3.20
N THR A 27 -7.77 -5.84 -3.78
CA THR A 27 -8.92 -6.40 -3.03
C THR A 27 -8.45 -7.43 -2.02
N ALA A 28 -7.59 -8.37 -2.43
CA ALA A 28 -7.04 -9.39 -1.54
C ALA A 28 -6.29 -8.77 -0.35
N VAL A 29 -5.46 -7.76 -0.59
CA VAL A 29 -4.73 -7.03 0.46
C VAL A 29 -5.70 -6.37 1.45
N LEU A 30 -6.72 -5.66 0.97
CA LEU A 30 -7.69 -5.00 1.86
C LEU A 30 -8.55 -5.99 2.63
N VAL A 31 -9.05 -7.03 1.97
CA VAL A 31 -9.83 -8.10 2.63
C VAL A 31 -8.99 -8.74 3.74
N ARG A 32 -7.72 -9.05 3.46
CA ARG A 32 -6.81 -9.61 4.46
C ARG A 32 -6.58 -8.66 5.62
N MET A 33 -6.33 -7.37 5.34
CA MET A 33 -6.19 -6.34 6.37
C MET A 33 -7.43 -6.24 7.27
N PHE A 34 -8.62 -6.27 6.68
CA PHE A 34 -9.87 -6.18 7.42
C PHE A 34 -10.19 -7.44 8.23
N THR A 35 -9.73 -8.62 7.79
CA THR A 35 -9.93 -9.89 8.49
C THR A 35 -8.91 -10.08 9.61
N GLU A 36 -7.64 -9.78 9.37
CA GLU A 36 -6.54 -9.96 10.34
C GLU A 36 -6.44 -8.80 11.34
N HIS A 37 -6.88 -7.60 10.93
CA HIS A 37 -6.88 -6.40 11.76
C HIS A 37 -8.26 -5.70 11.72
N PRO A 38 -9.31 -6.24 12.36
CA PRO A 38 -10.68 -5.74 12.25
C PRO A 38 -10.86 -4.26 12.62
N ASP A 39 -10.04 -3.72 13.52
CA ASP A 39 -10.05 -2.30 13.89
C ASP A 39 -9.86 -1.36 12.69
N THR A 40 -9.16 -1.83 11.66
CA THR A 40 -8.93 -1.06 10.42
C THR A 40 -10.21 -0.82 9.63
N LYS A 41 -11.25 -1.65 9.79
CA LYS A 41 -12.57 -1.44 9.16
C LYS A 41 -13.24 -0.14 9.64
N SER A 42 -12.90 0.35 10.83
CA SER A 42 -13.49 1.57 11.41
C SER A 42 -13.24 2.83 10.58
N TYR A 43 -12.21 2.83 9.71
CA TYR A 43 -11.95 3.93 8.77
C TYR A 43 -12.84 3.89 7.52
N PHE A 44 -13.57 2.79 7.31
CA PHE A 44 -14.35 2.50 6.10
C PHE A 44 -15.86 2.39 6.38
N THR A 45 -16.38 3.18 7.32
CA THR A 45 -17.80 3.13 7.76
C THR A 45 -18.85 3.34 6.66
N HIS A 46 -18.46 3.88 5.52
CA HIS A 46 -19.32 4.10 4.35
C HIS A 46 -19.29 2.94 3.35
N PHE A 47 -18.49 1.91 3.58
CA PHE A 47 -18.44 0.72 2.74
C PHE A 47 -19.57 -0.25 3.11
N LYS A 48 -20.17 -0.86 2.08
CA LYS A 48 -21.18 -1.92 2.21
C LYS A 48 -20.56 -3.29 1.95
N GLY A 49 -21.19 -4.33 2.53
CA GLY A 49 -20.72 -5.71 2.40
C GLY A 49 -19.40 -5.96 3.12
N MET A 50 -19.32 -5.54 4.38
CA MET A 50 -18.09 -5.59 5.19
C MET A 50 -18.14 -6.67 6.29
N ASP A 51 -19.20 -7.49 6.30
CA ASP A 51 -19.48 -8.41 7.41
C ASP A 51 -18.68 -9.71 7.30
N SER A 52 -18.50 -10.22 6.08
CA SER A 52 -17.70 -11.43 5.80
C SER A 52 -16.59 -11.18 4.76
N ALA A 53 -15.60 -12.06 4.70
CA ALA A 53 -14.54 -11.97 3.70
C ALA A 53 -15.09 -12.14 2.27
N GLU A 54 -16.09 -13.00 2.11
CA GLU A 54 -16.78 -13.26 0.84
C GLU A 54 -17.50 -12.00 0.35
N GLU A 55 -18.23 -11.31 1.23
CA GLU A 55 -18.87 -10.03 0.89
C GLU A 55 -17.84 -8.94 0.55
N MET A 56 -16.78 -8.81 1.35
CA MET A 56 -15.74 -7.81 1.10
C MET A 56 -15.06 -8.01 -0.25
N LYS A 57 -14.83 -9.27 -0.66
CA LYS A 57 -14.28 -9.61 -1.99
C LYS A 57 -15.19 -9.18 -3.15
N GLN A 58 -16.51 -9.22 -2.95
CA GLN A 58 -17.49 -8.83 -3.97
C GLN A 58 -17.88 -7.34 -3.90
N SER A 59 -17.44 -6.61 -2.88
CA SER A 59 -17.76 -5.20 -2.69
C SER A 59 -17.01 -4.32 -3.70
N ASP A 60 -17.76 -3.66 -4.59
CA ASP A 60 -17.21 -2.68 -5.55
C ASP A 60 -16.44 -1.56 -4.86
N GLN A 61 -16.79 -1.22 -3.62
CA GLN A 61 -16.10 -0.20 -2.83
C GLN A 61 -14.72 -0.68 -2.38
N VAL A 62 -14.62 -1.93 -1.91
CA VAL A 62 -13.34 -2.55 -1.54
C VAL A 62 -12.46 -2.72 -2.79
N ARG A 63 -13.01 -3.24 -3.88
CA ARG A 63 -12.30 -3.41 -5.16
C ARG A 63 -11.77 -2.09 -5.69
N GLY A 64 -12.63 -1.08 -5.74
CA GLY A 64 -12.27 0.26 -6.18
C GLY A 64 -11.22 0.92 -5.30
N HIS A 65 -11.27 0.72 -3.98
CA HIS A 65 -10.24 1.26 -3.07
C HIS A 65 -8.92 0.50 -3.19
N GLY A 66 -8.95 -0.83 -3.28
CA GLY A 66 -7.77 -1.67 -3.46
C GLY A 66 -6.99 -1.26 -4.71
N LYS A 67 -7.70 -1.07 -5.83
CA LYS A 67 -7.12 -0.54 -7.07
C LYS A 67 -6.49 0.84 -6.90
N ARG A 68 -7.10 1.75 -6.13
CA ARG A 68 -6.53 3.09 -5.85
C ARG A 68 -5.24 3.00 -5.04
N VAL A 69 -5.20 2.12 -4.03
CA VAL A 69 -3.97 1.88 -3.24
C VAL A 69 -2.86 1.39 -4.15
N PHE A 70 -3.12 0.37 -4.98
CA PHE A 70 -2.13 -0.18 -5.89
C PHE A 70 -1.70 0.82 -6.96
N THR A 71 -2.61 1.67 -7.44
CA THR A 71 -2.26 2.73 -8.40
C THR A 71 -1.32 3.77 -7.76
N ALA A 72 -1.62 4.21 -6.53
CA ALA A 72 -0.74 5.16 -5.83
C ALA A 72 0.67 4.58 -5.58
N ILE A 73 0.76 3.30 -5.19
CA ILE A 73 2.05 2.62 -5.04
C ILE A 73 2.74 2.48 -6.40
N ASN A 74 2.02 2.14 -7.47
CA ASN A 74 2.59 2.07 -8.80
C ASN A 74 3.21 3.40 -9.22
N ASP A 75 2.51 4.52 -9.02
CA ASP A 75 3.02 5.84 -9.38
C ASP A 75 4.30 6.17 -8.59
N MET A 76 4.36 5.80 -7.31
CA MET A 76 5.59 5.89 -6.50
C MET A 76 6.72 5.00 -7.05
N VAL A 77 6.41 3.75 -7.44
CA VAL A 77 7.39 2.79 -7.97
C VAL A 77 7.99 3.26 -9.31
N GLN A 78 7.22 3.97 -10.13
CA GLN A 78 7.73 4.59 -11.35
C GLN A 78 8.78 5.68 -11.07
N HIS A 79 8.89 6.18 -9.85
CA HIS A 79 9.79 7.27 -9.45
C HIS A 79 10.81 6.90 -8.37
N LEU A 80 11.16 5.61 -8.22
CA LEU A 80 12.15 5.19 -7.21
C LEU A 80 13.55 5.81 -7.42
N ASP A 81 13.87 6.19 -8.65
CA ASP A 81 15.09 6.91 -9.07
C ASP A 81 14.97 8.44 -8.96
N ASN A 82 13.78 8.98 -8.70
CA ASN A 82 13.52 10.41 -8.57
C ASN A 82 12.81 10.71 -7.24
N THR A 83 13.60 11.18 -6.27
CA THR A 83 13.11 11.46 -4.92
C THR A 83 12.04 12.55 -4.88
N GLU A 84 12.20 13.61 -5.67
CA GLU A 84 11.27 14.72 -5.69
C GLU A 84 9.90 14.26 -6.23
N ALA A 85 9.90 13.51 -7.33
CA ALA A 85 8.67 12.97 -7.91
C ALA A 85 7.99 11.95 -6.97
N PHE A 86 8.76 11.05 -6.35
CA PHE A 86 8.25 10.10 -5.36
C PHE A 86 7.58 10.81 -4.17
N LEU A 87 8.26 11.80 -3.57
CA LEU A 87 7.72 12.56 -2.44
C LEU A 87 6.56 13.47 -2.85
N GLY A 88 6.53 13.93 -4.10
CA GLY A 88 5.41 14.68 -4.67
C GLY A 88 4.09 13.89 -4.66
N ILE A 89 4.15 12.56 -4.72
CA ILE A 89 2.98 11.67 -4.60
C ILE A 89 2.71 11.31 -3.13
N LEU A 90 3.77 10.92 -2.40
CA LEU A 90 3.64 10.41 -1.04
C LEU A 90 3.19 11.49 -0.05
N ASN A 91 3.73 12.70 -0.13
CA ASN A 91 3.45 13.74 0.88
C ASN A 91 1.97 14.15 0.90
N PRO A 92 1.33 14.49 -0.24
CA PRO A 92 -0.10 14.79 -0.25
C PRO A 92 -0.97 13.61 0.22
N LEU A 93 -0.58 12.38 -0.13
CA LEU A 93 -1.27 11.17 0.32
C LEU A 93 -1.18 11.05 1.85
N GLY A 94 0.01 11.16 2.42
CA GLY A 94 0.24 11.09 3.87
C GLY A 94 -0.51 12.20 4.61
N GLN A 95 -0.44 13.43 4.14
CA GLN A 95 -1.17 14.57 4.73
C GLN A 95 -2.68 14.35 4.72
N LYS A 96 -3.24 13.83 3.62
CA LYS A 96 -4.68 13.51 3.54
C LYS A 96 -5.07 12.44 4.57
N HIS A 97 -4.29 11.36 4.67
CA HIS A 97 -4.59 10.27 5.61
C HIS A 97 -4.46 10.73 7.08
N ALA A 98 -3.47 11.57 7.39
CA ALA A 98 -3.27 12.11 8.73
C ALA A 98 -4.31 13.16 9.12
N THR A 99 -4.58 14.13 8.25
CA THR A 99 -5.35 15.32 8.64
C THR A 99 -6.84 15.18 8.39
N GLN A 100 -7.24 14.51 7.31
CA GLN A 100 -8.64 14.39 6.89
C GLN A 100 -9.24 13.04 7.27
N LEU A 101 -8.54 11.94 6.96
CA LEU A 101 -9.05 10.59 7.20
C LEU A 101 -8.78 10.09 8.61
N LYS A 102 -7.88 10.75 9.34
CA LYS A 102 -7.49 10.44 10.72
C LYS A 102 -7.08 8.98 10.90
N VAL A 103 -6.36 8.42 9.93
CA VAL A 103 -5.86 7.03 9.96
C VAL A 103 -4.61 6.97 10.83
N ASP A 104 -4.57 6.06 11.82
CA ASP A 104 -3.37 5.82 12.63
C ASP A 104 -2.22 5.32 11.73
N PRO A 105 -1.03 5.95 11.78
CA PRO A 105 0.08 5.64 10.89
C PRO A 105 0.57 4.19 10.98
N LYS A 106 0.33 3.49 12.10
CA LYS A 106 0.68 2.06 12.23
C LYS A 106 0.01 1.20 11.15
N ASN A 107 -1.15 1.62 10.64
CA ASN A 107 -1.90 0.88 9.63
C ASN A 107 -1.20 0.85 8.28
N PHE A 108 -0.30 1.80 7.98
CA PHE A 108 0.52 1.73 6.77
C PHE A 108 1.55 0.62 6.83
N ARG A 109 2.09 0.34 8.02
CA ARG A 109 2.99 -0.80 8.17
C ARG A 109 2.24 -2.11 7.97
N ILE A 110 1.04 -2.23 8.54
CA ILE A 110 0.16 -3.40 8.36
C ILE A 110 -0.10 -3.68 6.88
N ILE A 111 -0.57 -2.69 6.12
CA ILE A 111 -0.88 -2.91 4.70
C ILE A 111 0.37 -3.23 3.87
N CYS A 112 1.53 -2.62 4.20
CA CYS A 112 2.80 -2.95 3.57
C CYS A 112 3.24 -4.38 3.84
N ASP A 113 3.12 -4.86 5.08
CA ASP A 113 3.48 -6.24 5.46
C ASP A 113 2.58 -7.25 4.74
N ILE A 114 1.28 -6.97 4.62
CA ILE A 114 0.33 -7.81 3.88
C ILE A 114 0.68 -7.84 2.38
N ILE A 115 1.08 -6.72 1.78
CA ILE A 115 1.55 -6.67 0.39
C ILE A 115 2.78 -7.58 0.21
N LEU A 116 3.77 -7.48 1.10
CA LEU A 116 4.98 -8.31 1.04
C LEU A 116 4.66 -9.80 1.20
N GLN A 117 3.76 -10.17 2.12
CA GLN A 117 3.28 -11.54 2.26
C GLN A 117 2.62 -12.04 0.98
N LEU A 118 1.74 -11.23 0.37
CA LEU A 118 1.07 -11.61 -0.88
C LEU A 118 2.07 -11.74 -2.05
N MET A 119 3.09 -10.89 -2.11
CA MET A 119 4.19 -11.03 -3.09
C MET A 119 4.96 -12.34 -2.92
N GLU A 120 5.27 -12.72 -1.68
CA GLU A 120 5.93 -13.98 -1.36
C GLU A 120 5.06 -15.19 -1.73
N GLU A 121 3.78 -15.17 -1.36
CA GLU A 121 2.81 -16.23 -1.65
C GLU A 121 2.62 -16.46 -3.16
N LYS A 122 2.56 -15.39 -3.96
CA LYS A 122 2.29 -15.48 -5.40
C LYS A 122 3.53 -15.68 -6.25
N PHE A 123 4.67 -15.11 -5.84
CA PHE A 123 5.84 -14.96 -6.70
C PHE A 123 7.18 -15.35 -6.03
N GLY A 124 7.14 -15.82 -4.78
CA GLY A 124 8.31 -16.31 -4.05
C GLY A 124 9.07 -15.23 -3.27
N GLY A 125 9.98 -15.69 -2.39
CA GLY A 125 10.74 -14.84 -1.47
C GLY A 125 11.59 -13.76 -2.15
N ASP A 126 12.15 -14.04 -3.33
CA ASP A 126 12.95 -13.06 -4.09
C ASP A 126 12.11 -11.85 -4.56
N CYS A 127 10.83 -12.09 -4.89
CA CYS A 127 9.90 -11.03 -5.28
C CYS A 127 9.62 -10.09 -4.10
N LYS A 128 9.35 -10.68 -2.93
CA LYS A 128 9.22 -9.93 -1.67
C LYS A 128 10.49 -9.16 -1.34
N ALA A 129 11.64 -9.82 -1.31
CA ALA A 129 12.94 -9.20 -0.98
C ALA A 129 13.25 -8.00 -1.89
N SER A 130 12.91 -8.09 -3.18
CA SER A 130 13.07 -6.99 -4.14
C SER A 130 12.21 -5.76 -3.84
N PHE A 131 11.16 -5.91 -3.03
CA PHE A 131 10.21 -4.83 -2.73
C PHE A 131 10.22 -4.38 -1.26
N GLU A 132 10.87 -5.13 -0.36
CA GLU A 132 10.97 -4.80 1.07
C GLU A 132 11.49 -3.38 1.31
N LYS A 133 12.58 -3.00 0.63
CA LYS A 133 13.14 -1.66 0.76
C LYS A 133 12.16 -0.56 0.34
N VAL A 134 11.37 -0.78 -0.73
CA VAL A 134 10.34 0.18 -1.16
C VAL A 134 9.30 0.41 -0.07
N THR A 135 8.79 -0.67 0.53
CA THR A 135 7.79 -0.55 1.62
C THR A 135 8.36 0.15 2.86
N ASN A 136 9.65 -0.07 3.17
CA ASN A 136 10.33 0.58 4.28
C ASN A 136 10.48 2.10 4.04
N GLU A 137 10.84 2.51 2.83
CA GLU A 137 10.93 3.94 2.46
C GLU A 137 9.55 4.61 2.51
N ILE A 138 8.51 3.97 1.95
CA ILE A 138 7.12 4.46 2.02
C ILE A 138 6.71 4.68 3.50
N CYS A 139 6.89 3.67 4.35
CA CYS A 139 6.51 3.74 5.76
C CYS A 139 7.31 4.82 6.52
N THR A 140 8.60 4.93 6.24
CA THR A 140 9.49 5.93 6.87
C THR A 140 9.05 7.34 6.50
N HIS A 141 8.82 7.60 5.22
CA HIS A 141 8.39 8.91 4.75
C HIS A 141 6.98 9.27 5.22
N LEU A 142 6.05 8.32 5.22
CA LEU A 142 4.71 8.55 5.77
C LEU A 142 4.78 8.91 7.26
N SER A 143 5.61 8.21 8.04
CA SER A 143 5.82 8.53 9.45
C SER A 143 6.36 9.95 9.66
N ASN A 144 7.23 10.43 8.77
CA ASN A 144 7.74 11.81 8.84
C ASN A 144 6.66 12.83 8.50
N VAL A 145 5.88 12.59 7.43
CA VAL A 145 4.74 13.44 7.08
C VAL A 145 3.74 13.55 8.24
N TYR A 146 3.46 12.43 8.91
CA TYR A 146 2.58 12.39 10.08
C TYR A 146 3.10 13.25 11.24
N LYS A 147 4.41 13.16 11.53
CA LYS A 147 5.05 14.02 12.57
C LYS A 147 4.98 15.50 12.20
N GLU A 148 5.22 15.84 10.94
CA GLU A 148 5.18 17.23 10.45
C GLU A 148 3.81 17.88 10.60
N VAL A 149 2.73 17.11 10.45
CA VAL A 149 1.35 17.60 10.63
C VAL A 149 0.83 17.48 12.07
N GLY A 150 1.70 17.12 13.02
CA GLY A 150 1.37 17.09 14.45
C GLY A 150 0.44 15.95 14.85
N TRP A 151 0.52 14.80 14.16
CA TRP A 151 -0.14 13.56 14.60
C TRP A 151 0.45 13.03 15.92
#